data_AF-A0A821BN14-F1
#
_entry.id   AF-A0A821BN14-F1
#
_cell.length_a   1.000
_cell.length_b   1.000
_cell.length_c   1.000
_cell.angle_alpha   90.00
_cell.angle_beta   90.00
_cell.angle_gamma   90.00
#
_symmetry.space_group_name_H-M   'P 1'
#
loop_
_entity.id
_entity.type
_entity.pdbx_description
1 polymer ?
#
loop_
_entity_poly.entity_id
_entity_poly.type
_entity_poly.pdbx_seq_one_letter_code
_entity_poly.pdbx_strand_id
1 'polypeptide(L)'
;MFENGNMVNRFLNYWRSSGHQRIGFLYGRYEVYDGVPLGVRAVVSAIYEPPQETSRDSVKLNLPDPHEALIDDLARRLNIRRIGWIFTDLIPDESKSGGGPVLHHRGNVNSYFLSAQECIMAGWLQNNNPNICKYSPDGYFGSKFVTVVVTGDVSGQIHFEGYQVSNQCMALVKSKILLPTYDAPELGYVRETSSEQYVPDVYYKEKDSYNNEIMKIARPLPLEYLIIDVPTGFPSSDAQIQSTFNDDCKAIKTPFCVENRMQVGELQDMNALASYLQQFSKTGGAGVTTSSASQYKATDILGDIHLLRYLAVNDIISFSM
;
A
#
# COMPACT_ATOMS: atom_id res chain seq x y z
N MET A 1 9.80 -0.13 4.44
CA MET A 1 9.74 -0.10 5.92
C MET A 1 8.51 0.66 6.35
N PHE A 2 7.67 0.09 7.20
CA PHE A 2 6.57 0.81 7.84
C PHE A 2 7.07 1.49 9.12
N GLU A 3 6.75 2.76 9.34
CA GLU A 3 7.17 3.48 10.55
C GLU A 3 6.65 2.80 11.82
N ASN A 4 5.45 2.24 11.75
CA ASN A 4 4.75 1.67 12.88
C ASN A 4 3.81 0.51 12.47
N GLY A 5 3.71 -0.50 13.34
CA GLY A 5 2.71 -1.57 13.28
C GLY A 5 1.26 -1.12 13.53
N ASN A 6 0.95 -0.07 14.30
CA ASN A 6 -0.45 0.33 14.54
C ASN A 6 -1.14 0.84 13.29
N MET A 7 -0.43 1.60 12.43
CA MET A 7 -0.94 2.02 11.11
C MET A 7 -1.35 0.81 10.28
N VAL A 8 -0.51 -0.23 10.26
CA VAL A 8 -0.78 -1.46 9.54
C VAL A 8 -1.94 -2.24 10.18
N ASN A 9 -1.99 -2.33 11.50
CA ASN A 9 -3.11 -2.95 12.20
C ASN A 9 -4.43 -2.24 11.91
N ARG A 10 -4.42 -0.90 11.84
CA ARG A 10 -5.58 -0.08 11.48
C ARG A 10 -6.07 -0.40 10.07
N PHE A 11 -5.18 -0.58 9.10
CA PHE A 11 -5.51 -1.06 7.75
C PHE A 11 -6.14 -2.46 7.78
N LEU A 12 -5.54 -3.41 8.50
CA LEU A 12 -6.02 -4.80 8.60
C LEU A 12 -7.36 -4.94 9.33
N ASN A 13 -7.72 -4.00 10.20
CA ASN A 13 -9.00 -4.03 10.92
C ASN A 13 -10.19 -4.04 9.96
N TYR A 14 -10.10 -3.42 8.78
CA TYR A 14 -11.16 -3.51 7.78
C TYR A 14 -11.45 -4.96 7.40
N TRP A 15 -10.40 -5.73 7.07
CA TRP A 15 -10.54 -7.14 6.72
C TRP A 15 -11.03 -7.97 7.92
N ARG A 16 -10.50 -7.73 9.13
CA ARG A 16 -10.92 -8.45 10.35
C ARG A 16 -12.40 -8.25 10.67
N SER A 17 -12.95 -7.06 10.41
CA SER A 17 -14.34 -6.73 10.69
C SER A 17 -15.31 -7.12 9.58
N SER A 18 -14.88 -7.12 8.31
CA SER A 18 -15.76 -7.36 7.16
C SER A 18 -15.58 -8.70 6.46
N GLY A 19 -14.40 -9.32 6.58
CA GLY A 19 -13.98 -10.46 5.75
C GLY A 19 -13.72 -10.11 4.28
N HIS A 20 -13.75 -8.82 3.91
CA HIS A 20 -13.48 -8.35 2.55
C HIS A 20 -12.05 -7.84 2.39
N GLN A 21 -11.51 -7.99 1.19
CA GLN A 21 -10.18 -7.49 0.85
C GLN A 21 -10.16 -5.96 0.76
N ARG A 22 -8.97 -5.37 0.86
CA ARG A 22 -8.80 -3.92 0.88
C ARG A 22 -7.55 -3.47 0.14
N ILE A 23 -7.63 -2.30 -0.48
CA ILE A 23 -6.51 -1.59 -1.11
C ILE A 23 -6.26 -0.26 -0.39
N GLY A 24 -4.98 0.13 -0.26
CA GLY A 24 -4.56 1.45 0.21
C GLY A 24 -3.38 1.99 -0.60
N PHE A 25 -3.26 3.31 -0.65
CA PHE A 25 -2.07 4.01 -1.14
C PHE A 25 -1.13 4.33 0.03
N LEU A 26 0.15 4.04 -0.17
CA LEU A 26 1.20 4.26 0.81
C LEU A 26 1.76 5.66 0.66
N TYR A 27 1.68 6.45 1.73
CA TYR A 27 2.26 7.80 1.80
C TYR A 27 3.47 7.79 2.73
N GLY A 28 4.52 8.47 2.32
CA GLY A 28 5.75 8.57 3.09
C GLY A 28 6.88 9.19 2.29
N ARG A 29 8.11 8.74 2.53
CA ARG A 29 9.32 9.31 1.94
C ARG A 29 10.34 8.25 1.56
N TYR A 30 11.32 8.63 0.75
CA TYR A 30 12.48 7.79 0.45
C TYR A 30 13.67 8.29 1.25
N GLU A 31 14.41 7.35 1.84
CA GLU A 31 15.61 7.63 2.62
C GLU A 31 16.77 6.76 2.12
N VAL A 32 17.99 7.20 2.39
CA VAL A 32 19.19 6.38 2.19
C VAL A 32 19.13 5.19 3.16
N TYR A 33 19.51 4.02 2.66
CA TYR A 33 19.54 2.79 3.43
C TYR A 33 20.94 2.18 3.39
N ASP A 34 21.63 2.25 4.52
CA ASP A 34 23.02 1.81 4.64
C ASP A 34 23.17 0.29 4.76
N GLY A 35 22.07 -0.46 4.88
CA GLY A 35 22.10 -1.92 4.97
C GLY A 35 22.50 -2.62 3.66
N VAL A 36 22.48 -1.90 2.53
CA VAL A 36 23.04 -2.36 1.25
C VAL A 36 23.79 -1.21 0.56
N PRO A 37 24.83 -1.48 -0.26
CA PRO A 37 25.57 -0.43 -0.96
C PRO A 37 24.66 0.44 -1.83
N LEU A 38 24.66 1.76 -1.59
CA LEU A 38 23.81 2.74 -2.28
C LEU A 38 22.30 2.43 -2.17
N GLY A 39 21.90 1.82 -1.07
CA GLY A 39 20.51 1.44 -0.81
C GLY A 39 19.59 2.65 -0.69
N VAL A 40 18.35 2.46 -1.15
CA VAL A 40 17.24 3.39 -0.94
C VAL A 40 16.11 2.60 -0.29
N ARG A 41 15.54 3.13 0.79
CA ARG A 41 14.35 2.56 1.41
C ARG A 41 13.15 3.49 1.25
N ALA A 42 12.00 2.89 1.00
CA ALA A 42 10.70 3.54 1.16
C ALA A 42 10.28 3.45 2.63
N VAL A 43 10.06 4.60 3.27
CA VAL A 43 9.55 4.72 4.64
C VAL A 43 8.09 5.15 4.56
N VAL A 44 7.19 4.27 4.99
CA VAL A 44 5.75 4.47 4.95
C VAL A 44 5.30 5.09 6.27
N SER A 45 4.67 6.27 6.17
CA SER A 45 4.17 7.05 7.29
C SER A 45 2.65 6.96 7.44
N ALA A 46 1.92 6.75 6.35
CA ALA A 46 0.46 6.64 6.34
C ALA A 46 -0.05 5.69 5.25
N ILE A 47 -1.25 5.14 5.44
CA ILE A 47 -2.00 4.38 4.44
C ILE A 47 -3.32 5.10 4.20
N TYR A 48 -3.53 5.61 2.99
CA TYR A 48 -4.80 6.21 2.57
C TYR A 48 -5.65 5.19 1.82
N GLU A 49 -6.93 5.06 2.14
CA GLU A 49 -7.83 4.11 1.49
C GLU A 49 -8.71 4.81 0.45
N PRO A 50 -8.42 4.69 -0.87
CA PRO A 50 -9.23 5.32 -1.90
C PRO A 50 -10.64 4.70 -1.99
N PRO A 51 -11.61 5.37 -2.64
CA PRO A 51 -12.91 4.79 -2.93
C PRO A 51 -12.78 3.47 -3.70
N GLN A 52 -13.43 2.42 -3.21
CA GLN A 52 -13.27 1.07 -3.73
C GLN A 52 -14.49 0.19 -3.45
N GLU A 53 -14.76 -0.73 -4.37
CA GLU A 53 -15.74 -1.80 -4.25
C GLU A 53 -15.02 -3.08 -3.83
N THR A 54 -15.32 -3.58 -2.63
CA THR A 54 -14.61 -4.72 -2.03
C THR A 54 -15.52 -5.93 -1.86
N SER A 55 -14.98 -7.12 -2.10
CA SER A 55 -15.61 -8.41 -1.77
C SER A 55 -14.59 -9.32 -1.09
N ARG A 56 -14.98 -10.58 -0.82
CA ARG A 56 -14.07 -11.60 -0.28
C ARG A 56 -12.90 -11.90 -1.23
N ASP A 57 -13.16 -11.90 -2.54
CA ASP A 57 -12.23 -12.46 -3.54
C ASP A 57 -11.77 -11.42 -4.57
N SER A 58 -12.30 -10.20 -4.54
CA SER A 58 -11.93 -9.14 -5.47
C SER A 58 -12.06 -7.75 -4.87
N VAL A 59 -11.22 -6.84 -5.35
CA VAL A 59 -11.31 -5.40 -5.07
C VAL A 59 -11.23 -4.64 -6.38
N LYS A 60 -12.11 -3.67 -6.55
CA LYS A 60 -12.11 -2.74 -7.67
C LYS A 60 -11.91 -1.33 -7.15
N LEU A 61 -10.82 -0.68 -7.58
CA LEU A 61 -10.60 0.73 -7.31
C LEU A 61 -11.52 1.59 -8.17
N ASN A 62 -12.21 2.52 -7.54
CA ASN A 62 -13.05 3.48 -8.24
C ASN A 62 -12.20 4.72 -8.56
N LEU A 63 -11.60 4.70 -9.76
CA LEU A 63 -10.77 5.79 -10.28
C LEU A 63 -11.56 6.61 -11.33
N PRO A 64 -11.33 7.94 -11.40
CA PRO A 64 -10.43 8.74 -10.56
C PRO A 64 -10.99 8.99 -9.15
N ASP A 65 -10.11 9.11 -8.15
CA ASP A 65 -10.50 9.49 -6.79
C ASP A 65 -10.79 11.01 -6.74
N PRO A 66 -12.01 11.44 -6.37
CA PRO A 66 -12.37 12.86 -6.33
C PRO A 66 -11.49 13.72 -5.41
N HIS A 67 -10.85 13.12 -4.40
CA HIS A 67 -10.06 13.81 -3.39
C HIS A 67 -8.56 13.67 -3.59
N GLU A 68 -8.12 12.97 -4.64
CA GLU A 68 -6.71 12.68 -4.93
C GLU A 68 -5.83 13.93 -4.90
N ALA A 69 -6.22 14.98 -5.63
CA ALA A 69 -5.44 16.21 -5.72
C ALA A 69 -5.26 16.92 -4.37
N LEU A 70 -6.30 16.91 -3.53
CA LEU A 70 -6.26 17.49 -2.19
C LEU A 70 -5.32 16.70 -1.28
N ILE A 71 -5.36 15.37 -1.36
CA ILE A 71 -4.53 14.49 -0.54
C ILE A 71 -3.06 14.62 -0.96
N ASP A 72 -2.78 14.68 -2.25
CA ASP A 72 -1.42 14.89 -2.76
C ASP A 72 -0.87 16.28 -2.35
N ASP A 73 -1.72 17.32 -2.27
CA ASP A 73 -1.33 18.63 -1.74
C ASP A 73 -1.01 18.58 -0.25
N LEU A 74 -1.89 17.95 0.54
CA LEU A 74 -1.71 17.76 1.98
C LEU A 74 -0.44 16.96 2.27
N ALA A 75 -0.21 15.87 1.53
CA ALA A 75 1.00 15.06 1.62
C ALA A 75 2.26 15.92 1.35
N ARG A 76 2.25 16.72 0.28
CA ARG A 76 3.37 17.60 -0.08
C ARG A 76 3.70 18.60 1.02
N ARG A 77 2.69 19.17 1.69
CA ARG A 77 2.88 20.09 2.83
C ARG A 77 3.46 19.40 4.06
N LEU A 78 3.16 18.13 4.25
CA LEU A 78 3.74 17.28 5.29
C LEU A 78 5.08 16.66 4.86
N ASN A 79 5.65 17.06 3.71
CA ASN A 79 6.88 16.53 3.14
C ASN A 79 6.86 15.00 2.94
N ILE A 80 5.67 14.45 2.70
CA ILE A 80 5.46 13.07 2.29
C ILE A 80 4.85 13.05 0.89
N ARG A 81 4.90 11.90 0.24
CA ARG A 81 4.36 11.69 -1.10
C ARG A 81 3.82 10.28 -1.21
N ARG A 82 3.02 10.03 -2.23
CA ARG A 82 2.64 8.66 -2.58
C ARG A 82 3.88 7.90 -3.05
N ILE A 83 4.20 6.82 -2.36
CA ILE A 83 5.41 6.02 -2.58
C ILE A 83 5.09 4.57 -2.97
N GLY A 84 3.84 4.15 -2.86
CA GLY A 84 3.43 2.81 -3.20
C GLY A 84 1.94 2.57 -3.00
N TRP A 85 1.56 1.31 -3.09
CA TRP A 85 0.23 0.81 -2.78
C TRP A 85 0.33 -0.52 -2.03
N ILE A 86 -0.71 -0.84 -1.29
CA ILE A 86 -0.84 -2.06 -0.50
C ILE A 86 -2.21 -2.68 -0.76
N PHE A 87 -2.28 -3.99 -0.84
CA PHE A 87 -3.55 -4.70 -0.91
C PHE A 87 -3.53 -5.98 -0.09
N THR A 88 -4.69 -6.41 0.37
CA THR A 88 -4.84 -7.66 1.11
C THR A 88 -5.26 -8.79 0.19
N ASP A 89 -4.71 -9.96 0.48
CA ASP A 89 -5.14 -11.23 -0.05
C ASP A 89 -5.10 -12.25 1.09
N LEU A 90 -6.08 -12.09 1.99
CA LEU A 90 -6.17 -12.83 3.24
C LEU A 90 -7.41 -13.72 3.22
N ILE A 91 -7.20 -15.01 3.38
CA ILE A 91 -8.25 -16.02 3.48
C ILE A 91 -8.10 -16.71 4.85
N PRO A 92 -9.13 -16.69 5.71
CA PRO A 92 -9.09 -17.40 6.98
C PRO A 92 -8.89 -18.91 6.78
N ASP A 93 -8.00 -19.52 7.58
CA ASP A 93 -7.81 -20.96 7.60
C ASP A 93 -8.83 -21.62 8.54
N GLU A 94 -9.96 -22.05 8.00
CA GLU A 94 -11.06 -22.68 8.74
C GLU A 94 -10.67 -24.06 9.34
N SER A 95 -9.57 -24.67 8.86
CA SER A 95 -9.12 -25.98 9.35
C SER A 95 -8.45 -25.90 10.73
N LYS A 96 -7.96 -24.72 11.12
CA LYS A 96 -7.27 -24.49 12.38
C LYS A 96 -8.22 -23.81 13.38
N SER A 97 -8.55 -24.54 14.45
CA SER A 97 -9.35 -24.04 15.56
C SER A 97 -8.69 -22.82 16.21
N GLY A 98 -9.32 -21.64 16.12
CA GLY A 98 -8.85 -20.43 16.79
C GLY A 98 -9.09 -19.09 16.10
N GLY A 99 -9.65 -19.04 14.88
CA GLY A 99 -10.10 -17.80 14.22
C GLY A 99 -9.00 -16.77 13.87
N GLY A 100 -7.73 -17.13 14.07
CA GLY A 100 -6.57 -16.27 13.82
C GLY A 100 -5.69 -16.62 12.60
N PRO A 101 -5.52 -17.89 12.19
CA PRO A 101 -4.60 -18.23 11.12
C PRO A 101 -5.19 -17.95 9.73
N VAL A 102 -4.30 -17.62 8.79
CA VAL A 102 -4.61 -17.36 7.37
C VAL A 102 -3.92 -18.38 6.47
N LEU A 103 -4.50 -18.61 5.29
CA LEU A 103 -3.92 -19.51 4.29
C LEU A 103 -2.68 -18.90 3.62
N HIS A 104 -1.72 -19.77 3.27
CA HIS A 104 -0.54 -19.44 2.50
C HIS A 104 -0.69 -19.94 1.07
N HIS A 105 -1.19 -19.09 0.18
CA HIS A 105 -1.39 -19.44 -1.24
C HIS A 105 -0.45 -18.71 -2.19
N ARG A 106 0.31 -17.72 -1.73
CA ARG A 106 1.36 -17.02 -2.50
C ARG A 106 2.75 -17.54 -2.14
N GLY A 107 3.77 -17.14 -2.89
CA GLY A 107 5.17 -17.31 -2.49
C GLY A 107 5.71 -18.74 -2.48
N ASN A 108 4.98 -19.71 -3.04
CA ASN A 108 5.41 -21.10 -3.11
C ASN A 108 5.67 -21.55 -4.56
N VAL A 109 6.47 -22.61 -4.72
CA VAL A 109 6.90 -23.15 -6.03
C VAL A 109 5.71 -23.61 -6.89
N ASN A 110 4.57 -23.90 -6.27
CA ASN A 110 3.36 -24.37 -6.93
C ASN A 110 2.32 -23.25 -7.11
N SER A 111 2.67 -21.98 -6.85
CA SER A 111 1.76 -20.85 -6.94
C SER A 111 2.43 -19.64 -7.59
N TYR A 112 2.05 -18.42 -7.19
CA TYR A 112 2.51 -17.17 -7.76
C TYR A 112 2.78 -16.12 -6.68
N PHE A 113 3.60 -15.12 -7.03
CA PHE A 113 3.89 -13.97 -6.17
C PHE A 113 2.88 -12.85 -6.40
N LEU A 114 2.76 -12.41 -7.66
CA LEU A 114 1.75 -11.48 -8.13
C LEU A 114 0.97 -12.09 -9.30
N SER A 115 -0.34 -11.89 -9.30
CA SER A 115 -1.17 -12.28 -10.44
C SER A 115 -0.91 -11.36 -11.64
N ALA A 116 -1.30 -11.78 -12.84
CA ALA A 116 -1.19 -10.97 -14.05
C ALA A 116 -1.89 -9.61 -13.92
N GLN A 117 -3.06 -9.57 -13.27
CA GLN A 117 -3.79 -8.33 -13.04
C GLN A 117 -3.03 -7.40 -12.09
N GLU A 118 -2.50 -7.93 -10.99
CA GLU A 118 -1.71 -7.17 -10.02
C GLU A 118 -0.39 -6.68 -10.61
N CYS A 119 0.29 -7.50 -11.42
CA CYS A 119 1.53 -7.14 -12.10
C CYS A 119 1.29 -6.01 -13.12
N ILE A 120 0.20 -6.10 -13.90
CA ILE A 120 -0.21 -5.04 -14.82
C ILE A 120 -0.58 -3.77 -14.04
N MET A 121 -1.29 -3.89 -12.92
CA MET A 121 -1.65 -2.76 -12.06
C MET A 121 -0.42 -2.08 -11.46
N ALA A 122 0.56 -2.85 -10.97
CA ALA A 122 1.84 -2.35 -10.48
C ALA A 122 2.61 -1.63 -11.59
N GLY A 123 2.66 -2.19 -12.81
CA GLY A 123 3.26 -1.53 -13.97
C GLY A 123 2.56 -0.23 -14.36
N TRP A 124 1.23 -0.19 -14.28
CA TRP A 124 0.44 1.03 -14.52
C TRP A 124 0.74 2.11 -13.47
N LEU A 125 0.74 1.74 -12.18
CA LEU A 125 1.05 2.67 -11.09
C LEU A 125 2.49 3.19 -11.15
N GLN A 126 3.47 2.33 -11.48
CA GLN A 126 4.86 2.74 -11.67
C GLN A 126 5.01 3.72 -12.86
N ASN A 127 4.29 3.49 -13.96
CA ASN A 127 4.30 4.40 -15.12
C ASN A 127 3.70 5.77 -14.79
N ASN A 128 2.70 5.83 -13.92
CA ASN A 128 2.10 7.09 -13.44
C ASN A 128 2.95 7.80 -12.39
N ASN A 129 3.96 7.12 -11.82
CA ASN A 129 4.86 7.66 -10.80
C ASN A 129 6.33 7.53 -11.23
N PRO A 130 6.75 8.16 -12.34
CA PRO A 130 8.10 8.00 -12.86
C PRO A 130 9.15 8.61 -11.92
N ASN A 131 10.31 7.97 -11.84
CA ASN A 131 11.44 8.49 -11.05
C ASN A 131 12.28 9.47 -11.88
N ILE A 132 12.44 10.70 -11.40
CA ILE A 132 13.28 11.72 -12.01
C ILE A 132 14.74 11.25 -11.98
N CYS A 133 15.40 11.29 -13.14
CA CYS A 133 16.78 10.89 -13.30
C CYS A 133 17.49 11.78 -14.33
N LYS A 134 18.40 12.64 -13.85
CA LYS A 134 19.19 13.54 -14.69
C LYS A 134 20.13 12.84 -15.69
N TYR A 135 20.42 11.56 -15.46
CA TYR A 135 21.27 10.75 -16.33
C TYR A 135 20.47 9.99 -17.40
N SER A 136 19.14 10.05 -17.35
CA SER A 136 18.28 9.50 -18.38
C SER A 136 18.07 10.53 -19.49
N PRO A 137 18.15 10.15 -20.78
CA PRO A 137 17.85 11.05 -21.90
C PRO A 137 16.47 11.71 -21.79
N ASP A 138 15.47 10.97 -21.29
CA ASP A 138 14.10 11.43 -21.15
C ASP A 138 13.84 12.19 -19.83
N GLY A 139 14.86 12.37 -18.99
CA GLY A 139 14.75 12.98 -17.65
C GLY A 139 14.13 12.08 -16.58
N TYR A 140 13.65 10.88 -16.95
CA TYR A 140 13.05 9.89 -16.05
C TYR A 140 13.63 8.50 -16.31
N PHE A 141 13.79 7.68 -15.26
CA PHE A 141 14.20 6.29 -15.38
C PHE A 141 13.54 5.43 -14.32
N GLY A 142 12.75 4.45 -14.78
CA GLY A 142 11.99 3.53 -13.94
C GLY A 142 11.04 4.23 -12.98
N SER A 143 10.74 3.57 -11.87
CA SER A 143 9.93 4.11 -10.79
C SER A 143 10.44 3.61 -9.44
N LYS A 144 10.27 4.41 -8.39
CA LYS A 144 10.48 4.00 -6.99
C LYS A 144 9.18 3.56 -6.32
N PHE A 145 8.07 3.54 -7.07
CA PHE A 145 6.77 3.18 -6.54
C PHE A 145 6.75 1.68 -6.21
N VAL A 146 6.37 1.35 -4.98
CA VAL A 146 6.39 -0.04 -4.47
C VAL A 146 4.99 -0.64 -4.40
N THR A 147 4.92 -1.95 -4.54
CA THR A 147 3.71 -2.76 -4.36
C THR A 147 3.89 -3.60 -3.11
N VAL A 148 2.90 -3.61 -2.22
CA VAL A 148 2.91 -4.46 -1.03
C VAL A 148 1.67 -5.36 -1.02
N VAL A 149 1.88 -6.65 -0.84
CA VAL A 149 0.82 -7.65 -0.68
C VAL A 149 0.78 -8.07 0.78
N VAL A 150 -0.40 -8.03 1.39
CA VAL A 150 -0.64 -8.63 2.70
C VAL A 150 -1.24 -10.01 2.48
N THR A 151 -0.50 -11.06 2.85
CA THR A 151 -0.92 -12.46 2.66
C THR A 151 -0.51 -13.31 3.86
N GLY A 152 -0.83 -14.61 3.87
CA GLY A 152 -0.39 -15.53 4.91
C GLY A 152 1.00 -16.09 4.64
N ASP A 153 1.84 -16.28 5.65
CA ASP A 153 3.11 -17.00 5.54
C ASP A 153 2.97 -18.52 5.74
N VAL A 154 4.07 -19.26 5.59
CA VAL A 154 4.14 -20.71 5.87
C VAL A 154 3.66 -21.12 7.27
N SER A 155 3.68 -20.20 8.24
CA SER A 155 3.22 -20.41 9.62
C SER A 155 1.73 -20.13 9.79
N GLY A 156 1.06 -19.63 8.74
CA GLY A 156 -0.32 -19.14 8.76
C GLY A 156 -0.50 -17.81 9.49
N GLN A 157 0.57 -17.03 9.63
CA GLN A 157 0.55 -15.67 10.18
C GLN A 157 0.44 -14.64 9.06
N ILE A 158 -0.11 -13.48 9.37
CA ILE A 158 -0.17 -12.36 8.42
C ILE A 158 1.25 -11.86 8.16
N HIS A 159 1.61 -11.79 6.88
CA HIS A 159 2.91 -11.38 6.37
C HIS A 159 2.77 -10.33 5.26
N PHE A 160 3.86 -9.60 5.02
CA PHE A 160 3.91 -8.50 4.05
C PHE A 160 4.98 -8.81 3.02
N GLU A 161 4.57 -8.99 1.77
CA GLU A 161 5.49 -9.19 0.66
C GLU A 161 5.59 -7.91 -0.15
N GLY A 162 6.81 -7.46 -0.43
CA GLY A 162 7.08 -6.21 -1.15
C GLY A 162 7.65 -6.50 -2.53
N TYR A 163 7.14 -5.81 -3.53
CA TYR A 163 7.51 -6.01 -4.92
C TYR A 163 7.64 -4.69 -5.67
N GLN A 164 8.45 -4.71 -6.71
CA GLN A 164 8.37 -3.79 -7.84
C GLN A 164 8.31 -4.61 -9.13
N VAL A 165 7.83 -4.00 -10.21
CA VAL A 165 7.94 -4.59 -11.53
C VAL A 165 9.10 -3.98 -12.30
N SER A 166 9.72 -4.78 -13.17
CA SER A 166 10.85 -4.38 -13.97
C SER A 166 10.50 -3.25 -14.96
N ASN A 167 11.51 -2.51 -15.40
CA ASN A 167 11.33 -1.48 -16.45
C ASN A 167 10.77 -2.09 -17.75
N GLN A 168 11.07 -3.37 -18.01
CA GLN A 168 10.50 -4.11 -19.16
C GLN A 168 8.99 -4.32 -18.97
N CYS A 169 8.55 -4.71 -17.77
CA CYS A 169 7.13 -4.80 -17.45
C CYS A 169 6.42 -3.45 -17.63
N MET A 170 7.02 -2.37 -17.10
CA MET A 170 6.50 -1.01 -17.28
C MET A 170 6.31 -0.67 -18.76
N ALA A 171 7.26 -1.01 -19.63
CA ALA A 171 7.18 -0.77 -21.07
C ALA A 171 6.09 -1.62 -21.75
N LEU A 172 5.97 -2.91 -21.38
CA LEU A 172 4.93 -3.81 -21.90
C LEU A 172 3.52 -3.34 -21.51
N VAL A 173 3.34 -2.90 -20.26
CA VAL A 173 2.07 -2.37 -19.75
C VAL A 173 1.74 -1.02 -20.39
N LYS A 174 2.70 -0.10 -20.48
CA LYS A 174 2.52 1.21 -21.14
C LYS A 174 2.09 1.05 -22.60
N SER A 175 2.66 0.05 -23.27
CA SER A 175 2.32 -0.29 -24.66
C SER A 175 1.08 -1.17 -24.77
N LYS A 176 0.39 -1.51 -23.67
CA LYS A 176 -0.77 -2.42 -23.65
C LYS A 176 -0.49 -3.80 -24.29
N ILE A 177 0.75 -4.27 -24.28
CA ILE A 177 1.15 -5.55 -24.88
C ILE A 177 0.83 -6.73 -23.94
N LEU A 178 1.01 -6.53 -22.64
CA LEU A 178 0.75 -7.54 -21.62
C LEU A 178 -0.73 -7.54 -21.23
N LEU A 179 -1.36 -8.71 -21.31
CA LEU A 179 -2.74 -8.96 -20.94
C LEU A 179 -2.81 -10.00 -19.80
N PRO A 180 -3.82 -9.89 -18.91
CA PRO A 180 -4.04 -10.92 -17.91
C PRO A 180 -4.60 -12.18 -18.56
N THR A 181 -4.22 -13.33 -18.03
CA THR A 181 -4.78 -14.65 -18.34
C THR A 181 -6.00 -14.92 -17.46
N TYR A 182 -6.83 -15.89 -17.85
CA TYR A 182 -8.02 -16.29 -17.09
C TYR A 182 -7.70 -17.45 -16.11
N ASP A 183 -7.09 -18.53 -16.59
CA ASP A 183 -6.89 -19.76 -15.79
C ASP A 183 -5.50 -19.90 -15.14
N ALA A 184 -4.56 -18.99 -15.44
CA ALA A 184 -3.14 -19.12 -15.04
C ALA A 184 -2.60 -17.79 -14.51
N PRO A 185 -2.94 -17.37 -13.27
CA PRO A 185 -2.61 -16.06 -12.73
C PRO A 185 -1.12 -15.72 -12.73
N GLU A 186 -0.24 -16.73 -12.69
CA GLU A 186 1.22 -16.63 -12.76
C GLU A 186 1.75 -16.25 -14.15
N LEU A 187 0.91 -16.34 -15.19
CA LEU A 187 1.28 -16.12 -16.58
C LEU A 187 0.61 -14.85 -17.12
N GLY A 188 1.35 -14.10 -17.93
CA GLY A 188 0.83 -13.01 -18.74
C GLY A 188 0.70 -13.41 -20.20
N TYR A 189 -0.37 -12.98 -20.87
CA TYR A 189 -0.53 -13.19 -22.30
C TYR A 189 0.05 -11.99 -23.08
N VAL A 190 0.99 -12.25 -24.00
CA VAL A 190 1.50 -11.24 -24.91
C VAL A 190 0.56 -11.16 -26.11
N ARG A 191 -0.03 -9.97 -26.32
CA ARG A 191 -0.97 -9.70 -27.41
C ARG A 191 -0.36 -10.02 -28.78
N GLU A 192 -1.19 -10.47 -29.71
CA GLU A 192 -0.79 -10.66 -31.10
C GLU A 192 -0.81 -9.33 -31.88
N THR A 193 -0.01 -9.25 -32.94
CA THR A 193 -0.05 -8.08 -33.83
C THR A 193 -1.43 -7.97 -34.47
N SER A 194 -2.02 -6.78 -34.39
CA SER A 194 -3.27 -6.43 -35.07
C SER A 194 -3.03 -5.30 -36.09
N SER A 195 -4.06 -4.95 -36.85
CA SER A 195 -4.02 -3.80 -37.77
C SER A 195 -3.84 -2.46 -37.05
N GLU A 196 -4.23 -2.38 -35.77
CA GLU A 196 -4.17 -1.15 -34.96
C GLU A 196 -2.85 -1.03 -34.18
N GLN A 197 -2.22 -2.17 -33.87
CA GLN A 197 -1.05 -2.22 -33.00
C GLN A 197 -0.07 -3.30 -33.44
N TYR A 198 1.15 -2.88 -33.74
CA TYR A 198 2.28 -3.78 -33.91
C TYR A 198 2.78 -4.30 -32.56
N VAL A 199 2.90 -5.62 -32.42
CA VAL A 199 3.47 -6.28 -31.24
C VAL A 199 4.64 -7.15 -31.70
N PRO A 200 5.89 -6.83 -31.28
CA PRO A 200 7.05 -7.63 -31.65
C PRO A 200 7.00 -9.01 -30.96
N ASP A 201 7.78 -9.95 -31.48
CA ASP A 201 7.99 -11.21 -30.79
C ASP A 201 8.79 -10.97 -29.51
N VAL A 202 8.19 -11.35 -28.38
CA VAL A 202 8.79 -11.25 -27.06
C VAL A 202 9.34 -12.63 -26.70
N TYR A 203 10.58 -12.66 -26.21
CA TYR A 203 11.25 -13.87 -25.76
C TYR A 203 11.72 -13.70 -24.33
N TYR A 204 11.80 -14.80 -23.60
CA TYR A 204 12.45 -14.87 -22.28
C TYR A 204 13.48 -15.99 -22.26
N LYS A 205 14.45 -15.86 -21.36
CA LYS A 205 15.50 -16.86 -21.13
C LYS A 205 15.12 -17.70 -19.93
N GLU A 206 15.21 -19.01 -20.08
CA GLU A 206 15.03 -19.98 -19.00
C GLU A 206 16.26 -20.89 -18.94
N LYS A 207 16.54 -21.43 -17.76
CA LYS A 207 17.56 -22.47 -17.58
C LYS A 207 16.92 -23.84 -17.63
N ASP A 208 17.42 -24.71 -18.49
CA ASP A 208 16.97 -26.10 -18.55
C ASP A 208 17.49 -26.94 -17.36
N SER A 209 17.10 -28.21 -17.30
CA SER A 209 17.55 -29.17 -16.28
C SER A 209 19.08 -29.39 -16.26
N TYR A 210 19.79 -28.95 -17.30
CA TYR A 210 21.24 -29.04 -17.44
C TYR A 210 21.92 -27.67 -17.24
N ASN A 211 21.17 -26.66 -16.76
CA ASN A 211 21.63 -25.29 -16.52
C ASN A 211 22.13 -24.56 -17.78
N ASN A 212 21.67 -24.96 -18.97
CA ASN A 212 21.88 -24.21 -20.22
C ASN A 212 20.81 -23.13 -20.37
N GLU A 213 21.19 -21.96 -20.89
CA GLU A 213 20.22 -20.90 -21.22
C GLU A 213 19.52 -21.20 -22.55
N ILE A 214 18.21 -21.37 -22.50
CA ILE A 214 17.35 -21.53 -23.67
C ILE A 214 16.44 -20.31 -23.84
N MET A 215 16.20 -19.91 -25.09
CA MET A 215 15.28 -18.84 -25.45
C MET A 215 13.90 -19.43 -25.74
N LYS A 216 12.86 -18.98 -25.03
CA LYS A 216 11.46 -19.36 -25.26
C LYS A 216 10.63 -18.17 -25.69
N ILE A 217 9.61 -18.42 -26.52
CA ILE A 217 8.64 -17.41 -26.91
C ILE A 217 7.71 -17.08 -25.72
N ALA A 218 7.48 -15.81 -25.46
CA ALA A 218 6.72 -15.29 -24.32
C ALA A 218 5.20 -15.30 -24.58
N ARG A 219 4.67 -16.43 -25.06
CA ARG A 219 3.23 -16.65 -25.32
C ARG A 219 2.82 -18.03 -24.80
N PRO A 220 2.57 -18.19 -23.49
CA PRO A 220 2.50 -17.16 -22.44
C PRO A 220 3.86 -16.77 -21.82
N LEU A 221 3.90 -15.63 -21.13
CA LEU A 221 5.06 -15.08 -20.42
C LEU A 221 4.94 -15.35 -18.92
N PRO A 222 5.88 -16.08 -18.29
CA PRO A 222 5.90 -16.21 -16.83
C PRO A 222 6.23 -14.86 -16.18
N LEU A 223 5.39 -14.43 -15.24
CA LEU A 223 5.48 -13.09 -14.65
C LEU A 223 6.60 -12.95 -13.63
N GLU A 224 7.11 -14.06 -13.09
CA GLU A 224 8.26 -14.08 -12.17
C GLU A 224 9.49 -13.34 -12.76
N TYR A 225 9.72 -13.41 -14.07
CA TYR A 225 10.81 -12.70 -14.75
C TYR A 225 10.63 -11.17 -14.77
N LEU A 226 9.41 -10.70 -14.49
CA LEU A 226 9.06 -9.28 -14.49
C LEU A 226 8.98 -8.68 -13.08
N ILE A 227 9.03 -9.52 -12.04
CA ILE A 227 8.87 -9.12 -10.65
C ILE A 227 10.24 -9.00 -9.98
N ILE A 228 10.38 -8.01 -9.13
CA ILE A 228 11.58 -7.74 -8.33
C ILE A 228 11.16 -7.69 -6.87
N ASP A 229 11.79 -8.52 -6.05
CA ASP A 229 11.52 -8.55 -4.61
C ASP A 229 12.11 -7.33 -3.92
N VAL A 230 11.31 -6.71 -3.06
CA VAL A 230 11.69 -5.58 -2.21
C VAL A 230 11.43 -5.95 -0.76
N PRO A 231 12.48 -6.09 0.08
CA PRO A 231 12.32 -6.44 1.48
C PRO A 231 11.41 -5.46 2.22
N THR A 232 10.41 -6.00 2.90
CA THR A 232 9.50 -5.27 3.79
C THR A 232 9.96 -5.46 5.24
N GLY A 233 9.51 -4.58 6.12
CA GLY A 233 9.86 -4.70 7.53
C GLY A 233 9.41 -3.51 8.35
N PHE A 234 9.59 -3.66 9.65
CA PHE A 234 9.34 -2.66 10.67
C PHE A 234 10.69 -2.25 11.30
N PRO A 235 10.79 -1.06 11.91
CA PRO A 235 11.95 -0.72 12.72
C PRO A 235 12.23 -1.77 13.80
N SER A 236 13.50 -1.96 14.12
CA SER A 236 13.88 -2.66 15.34
C SER A 236 13.42 -1.90 16.57
N SER A 237 13.18 -2.59 17.68
CA SER A 237 12.80 -1.98 18.97
C SER A 237 13.77 -0.90 19.46
N ASP A 238 15.02 -0.99 19.01
CA ASP A 238 16.11 -0.12 19.43
C ASP A 238 16.29 1.08 18.49
N ALA A 239 15.65 1.07 17.32
CA ALA A 239 15.67 2.19 16.39
C ALA A 239 14.74 3.30 16.90
N GLN A 240 15.32 4.43 17.29
CA GLN A 240 14.56 5.66 17.56
C GLN A 240 14.03 6.26 16.25
N ILE A 241 12.96 5.67 15.71
CA ILE A 241 12.22 6.28 14.60
C ILE A 241 11.16 7.20 15.19
N GLN A 242 11.21 8.47 14.81
CA GLN A 242 10.11 9.38 15.08
C GLN A 242 9.00 9.10 14.08
N SER A 243 7.90 8.52 14.55
CA SER A 243 6.68 8.34 13.75
C SER A 243 6.14 9.71 13.33
N THR A 244 5.78 9.84 12.05
CA THR A 244 5.27 11.09 11.49
C THR A 244 3.90 11.44 12.07
N PHE A 245 3.09 10.41 12.35
CA PHE A 245 1.76 10.51 12.93
C PHE A 245 1.69 9.76 14.26
N ASN A 246 0.70 10.11 15.08
CA ASN A 246 0.52 9.68 16.45
C ASN A 246 -0.24 8.35 16.58
N ASP A 247 -0.18 7.47 15.58
CA ASP A 247 -0.81 6.13 15.66
C ASP A 247 -0.22 5.30 16.83
N ASP A 248 0.96 5.66 17.34
CA ASP A 248 1.62 5.07 18.52
C ASP A 248 1.36 5.80 19.85
N CYS A 249 0.66 6.93 19.80
CA CYS A 249 0.56 7.77 20.97
C CYS A 249 -0.39 7.14 21.99
N LYS A 250 0.17 6.67 23.11
CA LYS A 250 -0.59 6.13 24.27
C LYS A 250 -1.60 7.13 24.86
N ALA A 251 -1.51 8.40 24.49
CA ALA A 251 -2.42 9.46 24.92
C ALA A 251 -3.76 9.42 24.15
N ILE A 252 -3.77 8.89 22.92
CA ILE A 252 -4.97 8.73 22.08
C ILE A 252 -5.58 7.36 22.40
N LYS A 253 -6.84 7.34 22.84
CA LYS A 253 -7.53 6.07 23.17
C LYS A 253 -8.10 5.42 21.93
N THR A 254 -8.78 6.20 21.11
CA THR A 254 -9.35 5.75 19.84
C THR A 254 -8.93 6.70 18.72
N PRO A 255 -8.21 6.21 17.69
CA PRO A 255 -7.83 7.03 16.54
C PRO A 255 -9.06 7.50 15.77
N PHE A 256 -8.89 8.49 14.89
CA PHE A 256 -10.01 8.99 14.08
C PHE A 256 -10.50 7.91 13.10
N CYS A 257 -11.72 8.01 12.57
CA CYS A 257 -12.20 7.03 11.60
C CYS A 257 -11.42 7.13 10.28
N VAL A 258 -11.06 6.00 9.67
CA VAL A 258 -10.42 5.96 8.35
C VAL A 258 -11.47 6.25 7.27
N GLU A 259 -11.09 6.94 6.20
CA GLU A 259 -11.98 7.26 5.09
C GLU A 259 -12.52 6.02 4.35
N ASN A 260 -13.64 6.20 3.65
CA ASN A 260 -14.19 5.20 2.71
C ASN A 260 -14.52 3.84 3.34
N ARG A 261 -14.87 3.78 4.63
CA ARG A 261 -15.23 2.56 5.38
C ARG A 261 -16.69 2.49 5.83
N MET A 262 -17.58 3.11 5.08
CA MET A 262 -19.02 3.14 5.36
C MET A 262 -19.64 1.75 5.56
N GLN A 263 -19.14 0.73 4.84
CA GLN A 263 -19.64 -0.64 4.90
C GLN A 263 -19.42 -1.31 6.27
N VAL A 264 -18.42 -0.88 7.02
CA VAL A 264 -18.07 -1.41 8.35
C VAL A 264 -18.65 -0.52 9.47
N GLY A 265 -19.35 0.56 9.11
CA GLY A 265 -19.91 1.53 10.06
C GLY A 265 -18.92 2.57 10.57
N GLU A 266 -17.69 2.61 10.04
CA GLU A 266 -16.72 3.68 10.31
C GLU A 266 -17.05 4.88 9.40
N LEU A 267 -17.82 5.83 9.95
CA LEU A 267 -18.23 7.06 9.26
C LEU A 267 -17.40 8.25 9.74
N GLN A 268 -16.90 9.04 8.79
CA GLN A 268 -16.31 10.34 9.08
C GLN A 268 -17.41 11.41 9.08
N ASP A 269 -18.05 11.63 10.24
CA ASP A 269 -19.06 12.67 10.44
C ASP A 269 -18.69 13.61 11.61
N MET A 270 -19.51 14.63 11.83
CA MET A 270 -19.31 15.58 12.93
C MET A 270 -19.38 14.91 14.30
N ASN A 271 -20.13 13.79 14.43
CA ASN A 271 -20.22 13.04 15.68
C ASN A 271 -18.91 12.29 15.96
N ALA A 272 -18.29 11.70 14.94
CA ALA A 272 -16.98 11.08 15.01
C ALA A 272 -15.91 12.12 15.37
N LEU A 273 -15.97 13.32 14.78
CA LEU A 273 -15.09 14.43 15.16
C LEU A 273 -15.30 14.85 16.61
N ALA A 274 -16.54 15.04 17.05
CA ALA A 274 -16.85 15.41 18.42
C ALA A 274 -16.39 14.34 19.41
N SER A 275 -16.62 13.06 19.11
CA SER A 275 -16.18 11.93 19.93
C SER A 275 -14.66 11.81 20.00
N TYR A 276 -13.97 12.08 18.88
CA TYR A 276 -12.51 12.15 18.83
C TYR A 276 -11.99 13.27 19.74
N LEU A 277 -12.51 14.49 19.60
CA LEU A 277 -12.09 15.66 20.38
C LEU A 277 -12.41 15.53 21.87
N GLN A 278 -13.53 14.87 22.23
CA GLN A 278 -13.93 14.63 23.62
C GLN A 278 -12.88 13.83 24.42
N GLN A 279 -12.06 13.01 23.76
CA GLN A 279 -10.99 12.26 24.43
C GLN A 279 -9.91 13.17 25.03
N PHE A 280 -9.73 14.37 24.46
CA PHE A 280 -8.73 15.36 24.88
C PHE A 280 -9.31 16.41 25.82
N SER A 281 -10.65 16.52 25.90
CA SER A 281 -11.33 17.36 26.90
C SER A 281 -11.46 16.59 28.22
N LYS A 282 -10.43 16.57 29.07
CA LYS A 282 -10.63 16.03 30.44
C LYS A 282 -11.47 16.99 31.29
N THR A 283 -12.67 16.53 31.65
CA THR A 283 -13.20 16.49 33.02
C THR A 283 -13.05 17.76 33.88
N GLY A 284 -13.81 18.81 33.55
CA GLY A 284 -14.24 19.82 34.52
C GLY A 284 -15.37 19.29 35.41
N GLY A 285 -15.18 18.14 36.06
CA GLY A 285 -16.07 17.72 37.13
C GLY A 285 -15.81 18.60 38.35
N ALA A 286 -16.83 19.31 38.83
CA ALA A 286 -16.74 20.20 39.99
C ALA A 286 -16.11 19.46 41.19
N GLY A 287 -14.86 19.80 41.54
CA GLY A 287 -14.23 19.39 42.80
C GLY A 287 -12.98 18.51 42.72
N VAL A 288 -12.00 18.81 41.84
CA VAL A 288 -10.65 18.23 41.99
C VAL A 288 -9.59 19.32 41.92
N THR A 289 -8.80 19.42 42.99
CA THR A 289 -7.68 20.32 43.17
C THR A 289 -6.54 20.02 42.20
N THR A 290 -6.03 21.08 41.60
CA THR A 290 -4.92 21.15 40.65
C THR A 290 -3.66 20.42 41.13
N SER A 291 -3.20 19.38 40.40
CA SER A 291 -1.77 19.02 40.30
C SER A 291 -1.41 17.91 39.28
N SER A 292 -2.18 17.71 38.19
CA SER A 292 -1.69 16.94 37.00
C SER A 292 -2.67 17.00 35.82
N ALA A 293 -3.00 18.20 35.36
CA ALA A 293 -3.64 18.33 34.05
C ALA A 293 -2.57 18.04 32.98
N SER A 294 -2.52 16.82 32.46
CA SER A 294 -1.77 16.52 31.24
C SER A 294 -2.38 17.35 30.10
N GLN A 295 -1.81 18.53 29.86
CA GLN A 295 -2.24 19.43 28.79
C GLN A 295 -1.82 18.77 27.47
N TYR A 296 -2.77 18.18 26.76
CA TYR A 296 -2.54 17.61 25.44
C TYR A 296 -2.02 18.71 24.51
N LYS A 297 -0.92 18.47 23.80
CA LYS A 297 -0.40 19.42 22.80
C LYS A 297 -1.31 19.37 21.57
N ALA A 298 -1.41 20.48 20.85
CA ALA A 298 -2.14 20.49 19.58
C ALA A 298 -1.59 19.46 18.57
N THR A 299 -0.27 19.20 18.64
CA THR A 299 0.40 18.15 17.87
C THR A 299 -0.10 16.75 18.22
N ASP A 300 -0.54 16.52 19.45
CA ASP A 300 -1.07 15.23 19.90
C ASP A 300 -2.43 14.95 19.25
N ILE A 301 -3.25 16.00 19.11
CA ILE A 301 -4.61 15.95 18.56
C ILE A 301 -4.60 15.92 17.02
N LEU A 302 -3.75 16.74 16.39
CA LEU A 302 -3.72 16.88 14.93
C LEU A 302 -2.79 15.88 14.23
N GLY A 303 -2.10 15.03 15.00
CA GLY A 303 -1.18 14.03 14.47
C GLY A 303 -1.86 12.80 13.85
N ASP A 304 -3.04 12.91 13.26
CA ASP A 304 -3.73 11.85 12.51
C ASP A 304 -4.03 12.34 11.09
N ILE A 305 -3.47 11.66 10.08
CA ILE A 305 -3.65 12.05 8.68
C ILE A 305 -5.10 11.96 8.21
N HIS A 306 -5.88 11.02 8.73
CA HIS A 306 -7.27 10.82 8.36
C HIS A 306 -8.13 11.95 8.92
N LEU A 307 -7.79 12.46 10.10
CA LEU A 307 -8.39 13.68 10.66
C LEU A 307 -8.02 14.90 9.83
N LEU A 308 -6.74 15.11 9.52
CA LEU A 308 -6.29 16.25 8.71
C LEU A 308 -6.98 16.27 7.34
N ARG A 309 -7.10 15.10 6.70
CA ARG A 309 -7.84 14.92 5.45
C ARG A 309 -9.32 15.28 5.63
N TYR A 310 -9.97 14.80 6.68
CA TYR A 310 -11.38 15.14 6.96
C TYR A 310 -11.59 16.64 7.12
N LEU A 311 -10.72 17.31 7.88
CA LEU A 311 -10.78 18.77 8.09
C LEU A 311 -10.55 19.55 6.79
N ALA A 312 -9.64 19.07 5.93
CA ALA A 312 -9.38 19.64 4.62
C ALA A 312 -10.56 19.48 3.65
N VAL A 313 -11.16 18.28 3.59
CA VAL A 313 -12.26 17.97 2.65
C VAL A 313 -13.54 18.73 2.98
N ASN A 314 -13.78 19.03 4.27
CA ASN A 314 -14.97 19.76 4.71
C ASN A 314 -14.75 21.28 4.80
N ASP A 315 -13.63 21.80 4.30
CA ASP A 315 -13.25 23.22 4.37
C ASP A 315 -13.31 23.80 5.80
N ILE A 316 -13.15 22.96 6.83
CA ILE A 316 -13.17 23.37 8.24
C ILE A 316 -11.88 24.12 8.58
N ILE A 317 -10.77 23.68 7.97
CA ILE A 317 -9.48 24.35 8.04
C ILE A 317 -9.03 24.64 6.61
N SER A 318 -8.94 25.92 6.28
CA SER A 318 -8.26 26.34 5.07
C SER A 318 -6.76 26.24 5.28
N PHE A 319 -6.08 25.36 4.56
CA PHE A 319 -4.63 25.40 4.42
C PHE A 319 -4.25 26.49 3.39
N SER A 320 -4.71 27.72 3.61
CA SER A 320 -4.33 28.86 2.78
C SER A 320 -2.86 29.19 3.01
N MET A 321 -2.20 29.65 1.94
CA MET A 321 -0.84 30.16 1.97
C MET A 321 -0.76 31.50 2.71
#